data_AF-A0A443SRW8-F1
#
_entry.id   AF-A0A443SRW8-F1
#
_cell.length_a   1.000
_cell.length_b   1.000
_cell.length_c   1.000
_cell.angle_alpha   90.00
_cell.angle_beta   90.00
_cell.angle_gamma   90.00
#
_symmetry.space_group_name_H-M   'P 1'
#
loop_
_entity.id
_entity.type
_entity.pdbx_description
1 polymer ?
#
loop_
_entity_poly.entity_id
_entity_poly.type
_entity_poly.pdbx_seq_one_letter_code
_entity_poly.pdbx_strand_id
1 'polypeptide(L)'
;MRSSPNVNNVSEDAVVITAKAAELFLAHLAVNAHDRKNDHNLEYNDIAEIVEQNSEFSFLHDIIPKKITVREYRKMLAEFQNEDTTEKCNRKREASSEEEN
;
A
#
# COMPACT_ATOMS: atom_id res chain seq x y z
N MET A 1 4.95 6.22 22.82
CA MET A 1 3.84 5.89 23.76
C MET A 1 3.36 7.11 24.54
N ARG A 2 4.22 7.86 25.25
CA ARG A 2 3.84 9.16 25.86
C ARG A 2 3.57 10.29 24.85
N SER A 3 4.01 10.10 23.60
CA SER A 3 3.69 10.94 22.44
C SER A 3 2.24 10.80 21.98
N SER A 4 1.53 9.78 22.44
CA SER A 4 0.11 9.58 22.13
C SER A 4 -0.74 10.37 23.14
N PRO A 5 -1.59 11.31 22.69
CA PRO A 5 -2.28 12.26 23.56
C PRO A 5 -3.28 11.63 24.55
N ASN A 6 -3.66 10.37 24.33
CA ASN A 6 -4.65 9.65 25.14
C ASN A 6 -4.06 8.56 26.04
N VAL A 7 -2.73 8.47 26.16
CA VAL A 7 -2.06 7.43 26.95
C VAL A 7 -1.33 8.05 28.13
N ASN A 8 -1.98 8.05 29.29
CA ASN A 8 -1.46 8.69 30.51
C ASN A 8 -0.48 7.78 31.28
N ASN A 9 -0.80 6.50 31.42
CA ASN A 9 0.05 5.52 32.12
C ASN A 9 0.26 4.26 31.28
N VAL A 10 1.51 3.81 31.21
CA VAL A 10 1.95 2.56 30.56
C VAL A 10 2.86 1.84 31.54
N SER A 11 2.71 0.53 31.71
CA SER A 11 3.62 -0.26 32.54
C SER A 11 5.01 -0.34 31.93
N GLU A 12 6.04 -0.41 32.78
CA GLU A 12 7.43 -0.51 32.34
C GLU A 12 7.68 -1.77 31.50
N ASP A 13 7.14 -2.91 31.92
CA ASP A 13 7.21 -4.18 31.17
C ASP A 13 6.60 -4.05 29.76
N ALA A 14 5.48 -3.34 29.62
CA ALA A 14 4.86 -3.14 28.32
C ALA A 14 5.74 -2.29 27.39
N VAL A 15 6.47 -1.31 27.93
CA VAL A 15 7.44 -0.53 27.15
C VAL A 15 8.57 -1.42 26.64
N VAL A 16 9.13 -2.28 27.50
CA VAL A 16 10.22 -3.19 27.13
C VAL A 16 9.78 -4.20 26.08
N ILE A 17 8.61 -4.84 26.27
CA ILE A 17 8.06 -5.80 25.31
C ILE A 17 7.74 -5.12 23.98
N THR A 18 7.16 -3.93 24.01
CA THR A 18 6.85 -3.18 22.78
C THR A 18 8.12 -2.79 22.03
N ALA A 19 9.17 -2.37 22.74
CA ALA A 19 10.46 -2.09 22.15
C ALA A 19 11.05 -3.34 21.48
N LYS A 20 10.97 -4.49 22.15
CA LYS A 20 11.45 -5.76 21.58
C LYS A 20 10.64 -6.20 20.36
N ALA A 21 9.32 -6.04 20.40
CA ALA A 21 8.46 -6.32 19.26
C ALA A 21 8.79 -5.40 18.08
N ALA A 22 9.08 -4.11 18.32
CA ALA A 22 9.50 -3.18 17.28
C ALA A 22 10.85 -3.55 16.65
N GLU A 23 11.82 -4.02 17.45
CA GLU A 23 13.10 -4.55 16.92
C GLU A 23 12.87 -5.75 16.00
N LEU A 24 12.05 -6.71 16.44
CA LEU A 24 11.72 -7.90 15.65
C LEU A 24 10.96 -7.53 14.38
N PHE A 25 10.04 -6.57 14.47
CA PHE A 25 9.31 -6.05 13.34
C PHE A 25 10.24 -5.43 12.29
N LEU A 26 11.18 -4.58 12.70
CA LEU A 26 12.15 -3.97 11.78
C LEU A 26 13.05 -5.02 11.11
N ALA A 27 13.51 -6.02 11.88
CA ALA A 27 14.28 -7.13 11.33
C ALA A 27 13.46 -7.92 10.30
N HIS A 28 12.20 -8.23 10.62
CA HIS A 28 11.30 -8.93 9.72
C HIS A 28 11.05 -8.13 8.43
N LEU A 29 10.78 -6.83 8.55
CA LEU A 29 10.58 -5.94 7.40
C LEU A 29 11.82 -5.89 6.49
N ALA A 30 13.00 -5.74 7.08
CA ALA A 30 14.26 -5.65 6.33
C ALA A 30 14.60 -6.97 5.61
N VAL A 31 14.44 -8.11 6.28
CA VAL A 31 14.69 -9.44 5.67
C VAL A 31 13.73 -9.69 4.50
N ASN A 32 12.42 -9.44 4.70
CA ASN A 32 11.46 -9.58 3.61
C ASN A 32 11.83 -8.70 2.41
N ALA A 33 12.24 -7.45 2.67
CA ALA A 33 12.60 -6.48 1.63
C ALA A 33 13.88 -6.86 0.89
N HIS A 34 14.85 -7.45 1.59
CA HIS A 34 16.10 -7.90 0.99
C HIS A 34 15.98 -9.25 0.26
N ASP A 35 15.18 -10.21 0.74
CA ASP A 35 15.04 -11.56 0.14
C ASP A 35 14.56 -11.54 -1.31
N ARG A 36 13.95 -10.43 -1.74
CA ARG A 36 13.51 -10.21 -3.13
C ARG A 36 14.61 -9.66 -4.04
N LYS A 37 15.78 -9.35 -3.50
CA LYS A 37 16.92 -8.78 -4.21
C LYS A 37 18.09 -9.76 -4.30
N ASN A 38 18.84 -9.62 -5.38
CA ASN A 38 20.14 -10.27 -5.59
C ASN A 38 21.32 -9.33 -5.25
N ASP A 39 21.05 -8.09 -4.87
CA ASP A 39 22.04 -7.07 -4.50
C ASP A 39 22.02 -6.83 -2.98
N HIS A 40 23.14 -6.39 -2.43
CA HIS A 40 23.35 -6.15 -1.01
C HIS A 40 22.75 -4.82 -0.52
N ASN A 41 22.25 -3.96 -1.42
CA ASN A 41 21.72 -2.65 -1.08
C ASN A 41 20.19 -2.65 -1.03
N LEU A 42 19.65 -2.24 0.12
CA LEU A 42 18.22 -2.06 0.33
C LEU A 42 17.81 -0.61 0.02
N GLU A 43 16.84 -0.44 -0.87
CA GLU A 43 16.32 0.87 -1.30
C GLU A 43 14.87 1.07 -0.84
N TYR A 44 14.42 2.34 -0.87
CA TYR A 44 13.04 2.69 -0.52
C TYR A 44 12.00 1.94 -1.34
N ASN A 45 12.25 1.76 -2.64
CA ASN A 45 11.30 1.12 -3.54
C ASN A 45 11.07 -0.36 -3.18
N ASP A 46 12.11 -1.04 -2.66
CA ASP A 46 12.02 -2.43 -2.21
C ASP A 46 11.05 -2.56 -1.01
N ILE A 47 11.15 -1.62 -0.07
CA ILE A 47 10.27 -1.58 1.11
C ILE A 47 8.85 -1.22 0.69
N ALA A 48 8.69 -0.19 -0.14
CA ALA A 48 7.37 0.27 -0.61
C ALA A 48 6.62 -0.81 -1.40
N GLU A 49 7.35 -1.63 -2.17
CA GLU A 49 6.75 -2.75 -2.91
C GLU A 49 6.21 -3.85 -1.99
N ILE A 50 6.93 -4.17 -0.91
CA ILE A 50 6.46 -5.17 0.05
C ILE A 50 5.28 -4.68 0.85
N VAL A 51 5.31 -3.40 1.25
CA VAL A 51 4.21 -2.75 1.95
C VAL A 51 2.93 -2.77 1.11
N GLU A 52 3.05 -2.56 -0.20
CA GLU A 52 1.92 -2.63 -1.13
C GLU A 52 1.37 -4.06 -1.29
N GLN A 53 2.25 -5.06 -1.38
CA GLN A 53 1.86 -6.44 -1.72
C GLN A 53 1.36 -7.27 -0.54
N ASN A 54 1.83 -6.99 0.67
CA ASN A 54 1.50 -7.78 1.86
C ASN A 54 0.47 -7.04 2.73
N SER A 55 -0.70 -7.65 2.94
CA SER A 55 -1.78 -7.07 3.75
C SER A 55 -1.41 -6.83 5.22
N GLU A 56 -0.46 -7.59 5.76
CA GLU A 56 0.10 -7.41 7.12
C GLU A 56 0.71 -6.01 7.31
N PHE A 57 1.23 -5.41 6.24
CA PHE A 57 1.84 -4.08 6.27
C PHE A 57 0.90 -2.96 5.81
N SER A 58 -0.40 -3.23 5.68
CA SER A 58 -1.41 -2.22 5.28
C SER A 58 -1.41 -0.97 6.17
N PHE A 59 -1.08 -1.11 7.45
CA PHE A 59 -0.96 0.02 8.38
C PHE A 59 0.17 1.00 8.01
N LEU A 60 1.10 0.62 7.12
CA LEU A 60 2.18 1.47 6.62
C LEU A 60 1.83 2.17 5.32
N HIS A 61 0.69 1.92 4.67
CA HIS A 61 0.35 2.53 3.37
C HIS A 61 0.39 4.06 3.39
N ASP A 62 -0.09 4.67 4.47
CA ASP A 62 -0.10 6.12 4.64
C ASP A 62 1.29 6.71 4.95
N ILE A 63 2.19 5.89 5.50
CA ILE A 63 3.53 6.32 5.94
C ILE A 63 4.59 6.03 4.86
N ILE A 64 4.43 4.95 4.12
CA ILE A 64 5.35 4.45 3.09
C ILE A 64 4.55 4.24 1.79
N PRO A 65 4.12 5.32 1.13
CA PRO A 65 3.40 5.20 -0.13
C PRO A 65 4.34 4.75 -1.25
N LYS A 66 3.80 3.96 -2.19
CA LYS A 66 4.49 3.63 -3.44
C LYS A 66 4.66 4.88 -4.30
N LYS A 67 5.90 5.19 -4.65
CA LYS A 67 6.19 6.34 -5.52
C LYS A 67 5.75 6.03 -6.94
N ILE A 68 5.05 6.97 -7.55
CA ILE A 68 4.72 6.97 -8.97
C ILE A 68 5.25 8.25 -9.61
N THR A 69 5.68 8.15 -10.86
CA THR A 69 6.05 9.31 -11.65
C THR A 69 4.81 10.03 -12.16
N VAL A 70 4.94 11.33 -12.45
CA VAL A 70 3.85 12.12 -13.08
C VAL A 70 3.38 11.48 -14.39
N ARG A 71 4.30 10.86 -15.14
CA ARG A 71 3.98 10.15 -16.38
C ARG A 71 3.10 8.93 -16.13
N GLU A 72 3.44 8.11 -15.14
CA GLU A 72 2.63 6.93 -14.76
C GLU A 72 1.26 7.35 -14.23
N TYR A 73 1.22 8.39 -13.39
CA TYR A 73 -0.04 8.93 -12.90
C TYR A 73 -0.97 9.40 -14.03
N ARG A 74 -0.43 10.13 -15.02
CA ARG A 74 -1.20 10.54 -16.21
C ARG A 74 -1.70 9.35 -17.03
N LYS A 75 -0.92 8.27 -17.11
CA LYS A 75 -1.32 7.03 -17.79
C LYS A 75 -2.47 6.36 -17.04
N MET A 76 -2.36 6.22 -15.72
CA MET A 76 -3.43 5.67 -14.87
C MET A 76 -4.72 6.48 -15.02
N LEU A 77 -4.65 7.82 -14.99
CA LEU A 77 -5.83 8.68 -15.21
C LEU A 77 -6.50 8.48 -16.58
N ALA A 78 -5.71 8.22 -17.62
CA ALA A 78 -6.24 7.93 -18.95
C ALA A 78 -6.89 6.53 -19.00
N GLU A 79 -6.28 5.53 -18.35
CA GLU A 79 -6.83 4.17 -18.23
C GLU A 79 -8.15 4.16 -17.46
N PHE A 80 -8.23 4.84 -16.30
CA PHE A 80 -9.48 5.01 -15.53
C PHE A 80 -10.60 5.67 -16.37
N GLN A 81 -10.28 6.70 -17.15
CA GLN A 81 -11.27 7.35 -18.03
C GLN A 81 -11.74 6.41 -19.14
N ASN A 82 -10.86 5.57 -19.68
CA ASN A 82 -11.23 4.61 -20.71
C ASN A 82 -12.11 3.49 -20.15
N GLU A 83 -11.83 3.00 -18.93
CA GLU A 83 -12.65 2.00 -18.25
C GLU A 83 -14.09 2.50 -17.99
N ASP A 84 -14.24 3.71 -17.46
CA ASP A 84 -15.54 4.39 -17.29
C ASP A 84 -16.29 4.56 -18.62
N THR A 85 -15.55 4.81 -19.70
CA THR A 85 -16.14 4.97 -21.04
C THR A 85 -16.56 3.62 -21.63
N THR A 86 -15.83 2.54 -21.37
CA THR A 86 -16.21 1.18 -21.78
C THR A 86 -17.42 0.64 -21.03
N GLU A 87 -17.54 0.89 -19.71
CA GLU A 87 -18.75 0.53 -18.96
C GLU A 87 -19.98 1.36 -19.37
N LYS A 88 -19.79 2.65 -19.70
CA LYS A 88 -20.87 3.46 -20.30
C LYS A 88 -21.24 3.03 -21.71
N CYS A 89 -20.27 2.54 -22.50
CA CYS A 89 -20.51 2.06 -23.87
C CYS A 89 -21.25 0.71 -23.88
N ASN A 90 -20.92 -0.21 -22.96
CA ASN A 90 -21.64 -1.49 -22.83
C ASN A 90 -23.10 -1.28 -22.39
N ARG A 91 -23.37 -0.40 -21.42
CA ARG A 91 -24.76 -0.05 -21.02
C ARG A 91 -25.57 0.60 -22.13
N LYS A 92 -24.95 1.36 -23.03
CA LYS A 92 -25.64 1.94 -24.21
C LYS A 92 -25.93 0.91 -25.32
N ARG A 93 -25.12 -0.15 -25.44
CA ARG A 93 -25.34 -1.23 -26.41
C ARG A 93 -26.47 -2.16 -25.98
N GLU A 94 -26.54 -2.48 -24.69
CA GLU A 94 -27.63 -3.30 -24.13
C GLU A 94 -29.00 -2.59 -24.22
N ALA A 95 -29.06 -1.28 -23.95
CA ALA A 95 -30.28 -0.49 -24.12
C ALA A 95 -30.73 -0.34 -25.58
N SER A 96 -29.81 -0.36 -26.55
CA SER A 96 -30.14 -0.25 -27.98
C SER A 96 -30.61 -1.57 -28.60
N SER A 97 -30.39 -2.72 -27.94
CA SER A 97 -30.83 -4.04 -28.40
C SER A 97 -32.21 -4.46 -27.87
N GLU A 98 -32.80 -3.70 -26.95
CA GLU A 98 -34.14 -3.97 -26.40
C GLU A 98 -35.27 -3.17 -27.08
N GLU A 99 -34.95 -2.18 -27.93
CA GLU A 99 -35.94 -1.34 -28.63
C GLU A 99 -36.33 -1.83 -30.05
N GLU A 100 -35.79 -2.95 -30.54
CA GLU A 100 -36.06 -3.48 -31.90
C GLU A 100 -36.90 -4.79 -31.97
N ASN A 101 -37.62 -5.19 -30.92
CA ASN A 101 -38.58 -6.32 -30.98
C ASN A 101 -40.02 -5.92 -30.67
#